data_AF-A0A2U3PVP3-F1
#
_entry.id   AF-A0A2U3PVP3-F1
#
_cell.length_a   1.000
_cell.length_b   1.000
_cell.length_c   1.000
_cell.angle_alpha   90.00
_cell.angle_beta   90.00
_cell.angle_gamma   90.00
#
_symmetry.space_group_name_H-M   'P 1'
#
loop_
_entity.id
_entity.type
_entity.pdbx_description
1 polymer ?
#
loop_
_entity_poly.entity_id
_entity_poly.type
_entity_poly.pdbx_seq_one_letter_code
_entity_poly.pdbx_strand_id
1 'polypeptide(L)' 'MTGFQAKLERFESLAAECDLIAKKSDGSNRELYLRAGQHYRELANEVRELIASFDIAA' A
#
# COMPACT_ATOMS: atom_id res chain seq x y z
N MET A 1 9.40 -12.00 10.47
CA MET A 1 8.14 -11.28 10.74
C MET A 1 8.31 -9.76 10.76
N THR A 2 9.19 -9.18 11.59
CA THR A 2 9.36 -7.71 11.72
C THR A 2 9.65 -6.97 10.41
N GLY A 3 10.45 -7.56 9.52
CA GLY A 3 10.72 -6.98 8.19
C GLY A 3 9.50 -6.92 7.27
N PHE A 4 8.59 -7.91 7.34
CA PHE A 4 7.35 -7.89 6.55
C PHE A 4 6.34 -6.89 7.13
N GLN A 5 6.27 -6.77 8.46
CA GLN A 5 5.45 -5.74 9.12
C GLN A 5 5.91 -4.33 8.74
N ALA A 6 7.21 -4.05 8.81
CA ALA A 6 7.76 -2.76 8.38
C ALA A 6 7.49 -2.47 6.88
N LYS A 7 7.52 -3.53 6.04
CA LYS A 7 7.20 -3.40 4.61
C LYS A 7 5.71 -3.10 4.38
N LEU A 8 4.82 -3.74 5.15
CA LEU A 8 3.39 -3.48 5.13
C LEU A 8 3.09 -2.03 5.51
N GLU A 9 3.60 -1.56 6.64
CA GLU A 9 3.43 -0.18 7.11
C GLU A 9 3.91 0.85 6.08
N ARG A 10 5.03 0.54 5.39
CA ARG A 10 5.55 1.39 4.32
C ARG A 10 4.60 1.47 3.13
N PHE A 11 4.02 0.35 2.69
CA PHE A 11 3.05 0.36 1.59
C PHE A 11 1.74 1.07 1.96
N GLU A 12 1.25 0.88 3.18
CA GLU A 12 0.07 1.59 3.69
C GLU A 12 0.31 3.11 3.76
N SER A 13 1.51 3.52 4.20
CA SER A 13 1.91 4.94 4.23
C SER A 13 1.98 5.53 2.82
N LEU A 14 2.61 4.84 1.86
CA LEU A 14 2.71 5.30 0.48
C LEU A 14 1.34 5.39 -0.21
N ALA A 15 0.42 4.46 0.08
CA ALA A 15 -0.96 4.53 -0.40
C ALA A 15 -1.68 5.77 0.14
N ALA A 16 -1.56 6.05 1.45
CA ALA A 16 -2.16 7.22 2.08
C ALA A 16 -1.58 8.54 1.53
N GLU A 17 -0.27 8.60 1.31
CA GLU A 17 0.40 9.74 0.68
C GLU A 17 -0.13 9.97 -0.74
N CYS A 18 -0.27 8.91 -1.54
CA CYS A 18 -0.85 9.01 -2.89
C CYS A 18 -2.28 9.56 -2.86
N ASP A 19 -3.12 9.11 -1.92
CA ASP A 19 -4.48 9.62 -1.77
C ASP A 19 -4.49 11.12 -1.37
N LEU A 20 -3.56 11.56 -0.53
CA LEU A 20 -3.40 12.97 -0.16
C LEU A 20 -2.95 13.84 -1.33
N ILE A 21 -2.01 13.35 -2.15
CA ILE A 21 -1.52 14.09 -3.32
C ILE A 21 -2.61 14.15 -4.40
N ALA A 22 -3.33 13.04 -4.64
CA ALA A 22 -4.46 13.00 -5.56
C ALA A 22 -5.55 14.01 -5.19
N LYS A 23 -5.85 14.19 -3.89
CA LYS A 23 -6.81 15.21 -3.42
C LYS A 23 -6.40 16.63 -3.76
N LYS A 24 -5.09 16.90 -3.89
CA LYS A 24 -4.52 18.22 -4.20
C LYS A 24 -4.16 18.39 -5.68
N SER A 25 -4.37 17.34 -6.49
CA SER A 25 -4.01 17.31 -7.91
C SER A 25 -5.25 17.39 -8.79
N ASP A 26 -5.08 17.94 -9.99
CA ASP A 26 -6.11 18.00 -11.03
C ASP A 26 -5.74 17.13 -12.24
N GLY A 27 -6.76 16.78 -13.03
CA GLY A 27 -6.60 16.09 -14.32
C GLY A 27 -5.81 14.79 -14.25
N SER A 28 -4.88 14.62 -15.19
CA SER A 28 -4.07 13.40 -15.34
C SER A 28 -3.20 13.09 -14.12
N ASN A 29 -2.74 14.11 -13.38
CA ASN A 29 -1.96 13.90 -12.16
C ASN A 29 -2.80 13.27 -11.06
N ARG A 30 -4.06 13.70 -10.91
CA ARG A 30 -4.99 13.09 -9.96
C ARG A 30 -5.17 11.60 -10.24
N GLU A 31 -5.44 11.24 -11.49
CA GLU A 31 -5.62 9.84 -11.89
C GLU A 31 -4.35 9.01 -11.69
N LEU A 32 -3.17 9.58 -11.99
CA LEU A 32 -1.89 8.93 -11.79
C LEU A 32 -1.67 8.57 -10.31
N TYR A 33 -1.90 9.51 -9.39
CA TYR A 33 -1.73 9.26 -7.96
C TYR A 33 -2.79 8.30 -7.41
N LEU A 34 -4.02 8.32 -7.91
CA LEU A 34 -5.03 7.32 -7.54
C LEU A 34 -4.63 5.91 -7.94
N ARG A 35 -4.09 5.73 -9.15
CA ARG A 35 -3.57 4.43 -9.62
C ARG A 35 -2.35 3.99 -8.81
N ALA A 36 -1.42 4.89 -8.53
CA ALA A 36 -0.27 4.59 -7.68
C ALA A 36 -0.69 4.15 -6.27
N GLY A 37 -1.63 4.87 -5.64
CA GLY A 37 -2.19 4.51 -4.34
C GLY A 37 -2.87 3.15 -4.36
N GLN A 38 -3.57 2.82 -5.46
CA GLN A 38 -4.17 1.50 -5.64
C GLN A 38 -3.14 0.38 -5.70
N HIS A 39 -2.05 0.57 -6.45
CA HIS A 39 -0.96 -0.41 -6.50
C HIS A 39 -0.30 -0.63 -5.14
N TYR A 40 -0.10 0.43 -4.34
CA TYR A 40 0.43 0.25 -2.99
C TYR A 40 -0.52 -0.50 -2.06
N ARG A 41 -1.85 -0.34 -2.22
CA ARG A 41 -2.84 -1.14 -1.48
C ARG A 41 -2.81 -2.62 -1.89
N GLU A 42 -2.63 -2.90 -3.18
CA GLU A 42 -2.46 -4.28 -3.68
C GLU A 42 -1.21 -4.93 -3.06
N LEU A 43 -0.07 -4.24 -3.09
CA LEU A 43 1.16 -4.72 -2.45
C LEU A 43 1.02 -4.91 -0.94
N ALA A 44 0.29 -4.02 -0.25
CA ALA A 44 -0.01 -4.17 1.17
C ALA A 44 -0.86 -5.42 1.43
N ASN A 45 -1.87 -5.70 0.60
CA ASN A 45 -2.68 -6.91 0.70
C ASN A 45 -1.83 -8.18 0.53
N GLU A 46 -0.97 -8.22 -0.50
CA GLU A 46 -0.06 -9.35 -0.72
C GLU A 46 0.85 -9.61 0.49
N VAL A 47 1.37 -8.56 1.13
CA VAL A 47 2.19 -8.71 2.35
C VAL A 47 1.35 -9.19 3.53
N ARG A 48 0.11 -8.74 3.69
CA ARG A 48 -0.80 -9.26 4.74
C ARG A 48 -1.08 -10.74 4.54
N GLU A 49 -1.36 -11.16 3.32
CA GLU A 49 -1.59 -12.57 2.98
C GLU A 49 -0.33 -13.41 3.27
N LEU A 50 0.86 -12.90 2.93
CA LEU A 50 2.12 -13.56 3.24
C LEU A 50 2.35 -13.69 4.76
N ILE A 51 2.13 -12.63 5.53
CA ILE A 51 2.23 -12.68 6.99
C ILE A 51 1.27 -13.73 7.56
N ALA A 52 -0.01 -13.69 7.15
CA ALA A 52 -1.01 -14.65 7.58
C ALA A 52 -0.64 -16.10 7.24
N SER A 53 0.02 -16.32 6.09
CA SER A 53 0.47 -17.66 5.72
C SER A 53 1.55 -18.23 6.66
N PHE A 54 2.38 -17.37 7.27
CA PHE A 54 3.33 -17.79 8.30
C PHE A 54 2.67 -18.06 9.64
N ASP A 55 1.65 -17.28 10.01
CA ASP A 55 0.92 -17.48 11.27
C ASP A 55 0.12 -18.79 11.26
N ILE A 56 -0.38 -19.24 10.10
CA ILE A 56 -1.07 -20.53 9.94
C ILE A 56 -0.10 -21.72 10.06
N ALA A 57 1.18 -21.51 9.75
CA ALA A 57 2.21 -22.55 9.75
C ALA A 57 2.97 -22.68 11.08
N ALA A 58 2.68 -21.81 12.06
CA ALA A 58 3.30 -21.76 13.40
C ALA A 58 2.45 -22.48 14.46
#